data_AF-A0A941I359-F1
#
_entry.id   AF-A0A941I359-F1
#
_cell.length_a   1.000
_cell.length_b   1.000
_cell.length_c   1.000
_cell.angle_alpha   90.00
_cell.angle_beta   90.00
_cell.angle_gamma   90.00
#
_symmetry.space_group_name_H-M   'P 1'
#
loop_
_entity.id
_entity.type
_entity.pdbx_description
1 polymer ?
#
loop_
_entity_poly.entity_id
_entity_poly.type
_entity_poly.pdbx_seq_one_letter_code
_entity_poly.pdbx_strand_id
1 'polypeptide(L)'
;MTTMRSQIDLLGQRIAILIERLRNMGYVFEDPTQVFPGPEIETETIIEKIEREVGEIPEALKLFWRQVGSVNLTGHHPSWTETEFCPDPLIVYPASYALYYFEDEHGNHLEYDKPFQIIIAPDELHKANVSGGAPYSISIPAVANDPPLNASPVTETFLEHIDRSLKSGGFPGIEGDQNHNWPIAKLRC
;
A
#
# COMPACT_ATOMS: atom_id res chain seq x y z
N MET A 1 11.03 -17.20 16.56
CA MET A 1 11.26 -16.39 15.35
C MET A 1 9.91 -16.23 14.67
N THR A 2 9.45 -15.00 14.45
CA THR A 2 8.21 -14.72 13.71
C THR A 2 8.43 -15.04 12.24
N THR A 3 7.53 -15.79 11.60
CA THR A 3 7.61 -16.06 10.15
C THR A 3 6.99 -14.89 9.38
N MET A 4 7.39 -14.69 8.11
CA MET A 4 6.80 -13.65 7.25
C MET A 4 5.28 -13.74 7.16
N ARG A 5 4.74 -14.96 7.04
CA ARG A 5 3.30 -15.22 7.10
C ARG A 5 2.68 -14.67 8.40
N SER A 6 3.21 -15.04 9.56
CA SER A 6 2.67 -14.55 10.84
C SER A 6 2.82 -13.02 11.03
N GLN A 7 3.84 -12.40 10.42
CA GLN A 7 3.99 -10.95 10.39
C GLN A 7 2.90 -10.29 9.54
N ILE A 8 2.62 -10.84 8.35
CA ILE A 8 1.57 -10.33 7.46
C ILE A 8 0.18 -10.50 8.08
N ASP A 9 -0.10 -11.65 8.69
CA ASP A 9 -1.34 -11.88 9.45
C ASP A 9 -1.53 -10.81 10.55
N LEU A 10 -0.46 -10.47 11.27
CA LEU A 10 -0.48 -9.42 12.30
C LEU A 10 -0.71 -8.02 11.70
N LEU A 11 -0.10 -7.70 10.56
CA LEU A 11 -0.33 -6.42 9.86
C LEU A 11 -1.81 -6.31 9.42
N GLY A 12 -2.39 -7.38 8.87
CA GLY A 12 -3.81 -7.42 8.51
C GLY A 12 -4.73 -7.15 9.71
N GLN A 13 -4.43 -7.76 10.86
CA GLN A 13 -5.18 -7.49 12.11
C GLN A 13 -5.08 -6.03 12.55
N ARG A 14 -3.88 -5.44 12.49
CA ARG A 14 -3.65 -4.03 12.83
C ARG A 14 -4.38 -3.09 11.88
N ILE A 15 -4.37 -3.37 10.57
CA ILE A 15 -5.14 -2.63 9.56
C ILE A 15 -6.64 -2.65 9.91
N ALA A 16 -7.21 -3.82 10.22
CA ALA A 16 -8.61 -3.94 10.61
C ALA A 16 -8.94 -3.12 11.87
N ILE A 17 -8.08 -3.17 12.90
CA ILE A 17 -8.23 -2.37 14.12
C ILE A 17 -8.19 -0.87 13.82
N LEU A 18 -7.25 -0.43 12.98
CA LEU A 18 -7.12 0.97 12.58
C LEU A 18 -8.38 1.46 11.86
N ILE A 19 -8.90 0.69 10.92
CA ILE A 19 -10.12 1.03 10.18
C ILE A 19 -11.31 1.20 11.14
N GLU A 20 -11.48 0.29 12.10
CA GLU A 20 -12.54 0.42 13.10
C GLU A 20 -12.36 1.66 13.98
N ARG A 21 -11.13 2.02 14.34
CA ARG A 21 -10.84 3.26 15.07
C ARG A 21 -11.18 4.50 14.25
N LEU A 22 -10.80 4.52 12.97
CA LEU A 22 -11.11 5.62 12.05
C LEU A 22 -12.64 5.80 11.91
N ARG A 23 -13.39 4.71 11.70
CA ARG A 23 -14.86 4.74 11.66
C ARG A 23 -15.46 5.28 12.95
N ASN A 24 -15.02 4.76 14.09
CA ASN A 24 -15.52 5.20 15.41
C ASN A 24 -15.20 6.65 15.72
N MET A 25 -14.16 7.22 15.10
CA MET A 25 -13.82 8.64 15.22
C MET A 25 -14.55 9.53 14.22
N GLY A 26 -15.31 8.98 13.27
CA GLY A 26 -16.04 9.77 12.27
C GLY A 26 -15.24 10.07 11.00
N TYR A 27 -14.15 9.33 10.75
CA TYR A 27 -13.42 9.41 9.48
C TYR A 27 -14.31 8.91 8.33
N VAL A 28 -14.35 9.68 7.24
CA VAL A 28 -15.15 9.40 6.05
C VAL A 28 -14.20 8.90 4.95
N PHE A 29 -14.25 7.60 4.67
CA PHE A 29 -13.53 7.02 3.55
C PHE A 29 -14.11 7.48 2.22
N GLU A 30 -13.24 7.74 1.25
CA GLU A 30 -13.63 8.18 -0.10
C GLU A 30 -14.41 7.09 -0.84
N ASP A 31 -13.91 5.86 -0.81
CA ASP A 31 -14.60 4.67 -1.32
C ASP A 31 -14.67 3.58 -0.24
N PRO A 32 -15.81 3.47 0.48
CA PRO A 32 -16.01 2.45 1.51
C PRO A 32 -15.83 1.00 1.03
N THR A 33 -15.99 0.72 -0.27
CA THR A 33 -15.87 -0.62 -0.83
C THR A 33 -14.42 -1.05 -1.04
N GLN A 34 -13.50 -0.09 -1.14
CA GLN A 34 -12.07 -0.32 -1.38
C GLN A 34 -11.22 -0.26 -0.10
N VAL A 35 -11.82 0.10 1.05
CA VAL A 35 -11.08 0.30 2.30
C VAL A 35 -10.30 -0.94 2.72
N PHE A 36 -10.96 -2.10 2.73
CA PHE A 36 -10.37 -3.38 3.13
C PHE A 36 -11.26 -4.54 2.66
N PRO A 37 -11.37 -4.77 1.34
CA PRO A 37 -12.29 -5.77 0.78
C PRO A 37 -11.86 -7.22 1.05
N GLY A 38 -10.60 -7.42 1.49
CA GLY A 38 -9.99 -8.74 1.63
C GLY A 38 -9.36 -9.25 0.33
N PRO A 39 -8.83 -10.48 0.33
CA PRO A 39 -8.20 -11.11 -0.83
C PRO A 39 -9.15 -11.28 -2.02
N GLU A 40 -8.63 -11.10 -3.24
CA GLU A 40 -9.40 -11.34 -4.46
C GLU A 40 -9.41 -12.83 -4.83
N ILE A 41 -10.53 -13.28 -5.41
CA ILE A 41 -10.69 -14.68 -5.83
C ILE A 41 -9.66 -15.05 -6.91
N GLU A 42 -9.30 -14.11 -7.78
CA GLU A 42 -8.40 -14.33 -8.92
C GLU A 42 -6.91 -14.15 -8.58
N THR A 43 -6.56 -13.89 -7.31
CA THR A 43 -5.18 -13.59 -6.89
C THR A 43 -4.15 -14.63 -7.38
N GLU A 44 -4.43 -15.93 -7.26
CA GLU A 44 -3.48 -16.96 -7.72
C GLU A 44 -3.30 -16.95 -9.23
N THR A 45 -4.39 -16.88 -10.00
CA THR A 45 -4.35 -16.83 -11.46
C THR A 45 -3.57 -15.61 -11.96
N ILE A 46 -3.72 -14.48 -11.27
CA ILE A 46 -3.00 -13.23 -11.58
C ILE A 46 -1.49 -13.39 -11.31
N ILE A 47 -1.12 -13.91 -10.13
CA ILE A 47 0.28 -14.16 -9.78
C ILE A 47 0.93 -15.09 -10.82
N GLU A 48 0.30 -16.21 -11.14
CA GLU A 48 0.81 -17.17 -12.13
C GLU A 48 0.97 -16.54 -13.53
N LYS A 49 0.05 -15.66 -13.93
CA LYS A 49 0.13 -14.96 -15.21
C LYS A 49 1.31 -14.00 -15.27
N ILE A 50 1.48 -13.15 -14.26
CA ILE A 50 2.58 -12.18 -14.23
C ILE A 50 3.93 -12.90 -14.11
N GLU A 51 4.05 -13.90 -13.23
CA GLU A 51 5.32 -14.62 -13.01
C GLU A 51 5.80 -15.37 -14.26
N ARG A 52 4.87 -15.90 -15.07
CA ARG A 52 5.21 -16.59 -16.32
C ARG A 52 5.82 -15.65 -17.36
N GLU A 53 5.33 -14.41 -17.46
CA GLU A 53 5.74 -13.48 -18.52
C GLU A 53 6.93 -12.61 -18.10
N VAL A 54 7.05 -12.27 -16.81
CA VAL A 54 7.99 -11.25 -16.31
C VAL A 54 9.00 -11.80 -15.31
N GLY A 55 8.63 -12.83 -14.55
CA GLY A 55 9.44 -13.44 -13.51
C GLY A 55 8.87 -13.26 -12.11
N GLU A 56 9.55 -13.86 -11.13
CA GLU A 56 9.03 -14.07 -9.77
C GLU A 56 8.58 -12.77 -9.08
N ILE A 57 7.39 -12.80 -8.48
CA ILE A 57 6.89 -11.74 -7.60
C ILE A 57 7.41 -11.99 -6.18
N PRO A 58 7.86 -10.96 -5.43
CA PRO A 58 8.34 -11.14 -4.07
C PRO A 58 7.31 -11.81 -3.15
N GLU A 59 7.78 -12.75 -2.33
CA GLU A 59 6.94 -13.56 -1.45
C GLU A 59 6.09 -12.72 -0.48
N ALA A 60 6.61 -11.61 0.04
CA ALA A 60 5.87 -10.71 0.92
C ALA A 60 4.62 -10.13 0.25
N LEU A 61 4.72 -9.72 -1.02
CA LEU A 61 3.59 -9.18 -1.78
C LEU A 61 2.57 -10.28 -2.09
N LYS A 62 3.03 -11.45 -2.52
CA LYS A 62 2.15 -12.61 -2.78
C LYS A 62 1.38 -13.00 -1.51
N LEU A 63 2.05 -13.10 -0.37
CA LEU A 63 1.41 -13.43 0.90
C LEU A 63 0.44 -12.33 1.37
N PHE A 64 0.78 -11.05 1.16
CA PHE A 64 -0.12 -9.95 1.48
C PHE A 64 -1.41 -10.03 0.67
N TRP A 65 -1.34 -10.20 -0.66
CA TRP A 65 -2.55 -10.36 -1.48
C TRP A 65 -3.38 -11.57 -1.06
N ARG A 66 -2.74 -12.70 -0.72
CA ARG A 66 -3.43 -13.93 -0.30
C ARG A 66 -4.12 -13.84 1.06
N GLN A 67 -3.56 -13.11 2.02
CA GLN A 67 -4.03 -13.10 3.41
C GLN A 67 -4.80 -11.84 3.76
N VAL A 68 -4.35 -10.70 3.23
CA VAL A 68 -4.85 -9.37 3.55
C VAL A 68 -5.64 -8.80 2.38
N GLY A 69 -5.18 -9.03 1.15
CA GLY A 69 -5.79 -8.49 -0.06
C GLY A 69 -5.26 -7.10 -0.37
N SER A 70 -6.08 -6.08 -0.16
CA SER A 70 -5.77 -4.68 -0.42
C SER A 70 -6.25 -3.79 0.73
N VAL A 71 -5.74 -2.57 0.78
CA VAL A 71 -6.19 -1.53 1.71
C VAL A 71 -6.18 -0.18 1.00
N ASN A 72 -7.17 0.67 1.26
CA ASN A 72 -7.18 2.06 0.82
C ASN A 72 -7.75 2.96 1.93
N LEU A 73 -6.91 3.75 2.58
CA LEU A 73 -7.32 4.67 3.64
C LEU A 73 -7.63 6.09 3.14
N THR A 74 -7.74 6.33 1.83
CA THR A 74 -8.14 7.66 1.33
C THR A 74 -9.49 8.08 1.86
N GLY A 75 -9.61 9.37 2.16
CA GLY A 75 -10.75 9.92 2.85
C GLY A 75 -10.39 11.20 3.59
N HIS A 76 -11.30 11.63 4.47
CA HIS A 76 -11.12 12.82 5.27
C HIS A 76 -11.93 12.72 6.56
N HIS A 77 -11.55 13.52 7.56
CA HIS A 77 -12.38 13.74 8.74
C HIS A 77 -12.86 15.21 8.76
N PRO A 78 -14.17 15.50 8.86
CA PRO A 78 -14.70 16.87 8.73
C PRO A 78 -14.16 17.90 9.74
N SER A 79 -13.63 17.43 10.88
CA SER A 79 -13.06 18.29 11.93
C SER A 79 -11.55 18.19 12.08
N TRP A 80 -10.86 17.40 11.24
CA TRP A 80 -9.40 17.36 11.29
C TRP A 80 -8.83 18.47 10.42
N THR A 81 -7.79 19.14 10.90
CA THR A 81 -7.12 20.21 10.18
C THR A 81 -6.47 19.65 8.93
N GLU A 82 -6.61 20.36 7.82
CA GLU A 82 -5.75 20.17 6.66
C GLU A 82 -4.29 20.36 7.09
N THR A 83 -3.41 19.54 6.54
CA THR A 83 -1.99 19.54 6.85
C THR A 83 -1.24 20.20 5.71
N GLU A 84 -0.18 20.95 6.02
CA GLU A 84 0.72 21.50 4.99
C GLU A 84 1.46 20.38 4.25
N PHE A 85 1.60 19.22 4.90
CA PHE A 85 2.17 18.00 4.35
C PHE A 85 1.09 17.08 3.76
N CYS A 86 1.45 16.27 2.76
CA CYS A 86 0.56 15.24 2.24
C CYS A 86 0.44 14.11 3.27
N PRO A 87 -0.76 13.71 3.72
CA PRO A 87 -0.92 12.74 4.80
C PRO A 87 -0.49 11.32 4.43
N ASP A 88 -0.32 11.06 3.13
CA ASP A 88 0.13 9.78 2.57
C ASP A 88 -0.64 8.57 3.14
N PRO A 89 -1.99 8.53 3.03
CA PRO A 89 -2.78 7.43 3.57
C PRO A 89 -2.26 6.07 3.07
N LEU A 90 -2.28 5.06 3.94
CA LEU A 90 -1.88 3.70 3.58
C LEU A 90 -2.77 3.19 2.46
N ILE A 91 -2.13 2.85 1.34
CA ILE A 91 -2.75 2.19 0.19
C ILE A 91 -1.86 1.00 -0.17
N VAL A 92 -2.48 -0.15 -0.41
CA VAL A 92 -1.87 -1.28 -1.11
C VAL A 92 -2.90 -1.79 -2.10
N TYR A 93 -2.60 -1.67 -3.39
CA TYR A 93 -3.49 -2.10 -4.45
C TYR A 93 -3.64 -3.63 -4.52
N PRO A 94 -4.82 -4.11 -4.95
CA PRO A 94 -5.06 -5.53 -5.14
C PRO A 94 -4.26 -6.11 -6.32
N ALA A 95 -4.18 -7.44 -6.40
CA ALA A 95 -3.50 -8.13 -7.49
C ALA A 95 -4.07 -7.76 -8.87
N SER A 96 -5.40 -7.56 -8.97
CA SER A 96 -6.07 -7.14 -10.21
C SER A 96 -5.53 -5.83 -10.77
N TYR A 97 -5.09 -4.90 -9.91
CA TYR A 97 -4.48 -3.66 -10.35
C TYR A 97 -3.10 -3.89 -10.98
N ALA A 98 -2.32 -4.82 -10.42
CA ALA A 98 -1.04 -5.22 -11.01
C ALA A 98 -1.25 -5.86 -12.40
N LEU A 99 -2.31 -6.67 -12.56
CA LEU A 99 -2.66 -7.24 -13.87
C LEU A 99 -3.10 -6.15 -14.86
N TYR A 100 -3.96 -5.23 -14.44
CA TYR A 100 -4.41 -4.12 -15.27
C TYR A 100 -3.21 -3.30 -15.79
N TYR A 101 -2.30 -2.91 -14.91
CA TYR A 101 -1.11 -2.16 -15.28
C TYR A 101 -0.17 -2.98 -16.17
N PHE A 102 -0.01 -4.27 -15.86
CA PHE A 102 0.74 -5.19 -16.70
C PHE A 102 0.16 -5.25 -18.11
N GLU A 103 -1.16 -5.40 -18.29
CA GLU A 103 -1.78 -5.47 -19.61
C GLU A 103 -1.69 -4.16 -20.40
N ASP A 104 -1.75 -3.02 -19.72
CA ASP A 104 -1.58 -1.69 -20.33
C ASP A 104 -0.12 -1.45 -20.76
N GLU A 105 0.84 -1.72 -19.88
CA GLU A 105 2.27 -1.49 -20.15
C GLU A 105 2.95 -2.58 -20.97
N HIS A 106 2.46 -3.83 -20.98
CA HIS A 106 3.09 -4.92 -21.73
C HIS A 106 3.12 -4.65 -23.24
N GLY A 107 2.24 -3.79 -23.76
CA GLY A 107 2.34 -3.27 -25.13
C GLY A 107 3.61 -2.44 -25.40
N ASN A 108 4.22 -1.87 -24.35
CA ASN A 108 5.36 -0.95 -24.39
C ASN A 108 6.64 -1.49 -23.71
N HIS A 109 6.53 -2.49 -22.82
CA HIS A 109 7.63 -2.96 -21.95
C HIS A 109 8.70 -3.81 -22.66
N LEU A 110 8.40 -4.36 -23.85
CA LEU A 110 9.35 -5.17 -24.63
C LEU A 110 10.51 -4.35 -25.23
N GLU A 111 10.49 -3.01 -25.12
CA GLU A 111 11.49 -2.13 -25.73
C GLU A 111 12.62 -1.68 -24.79
N TYR A 112 12.49 -1.86 -23.47
CA TYR A 112 13.45 -1.29 -22.51
C TYR A 112 13.95 -2.37 -21.55
N ASP A 113 15.27 -2.52 -21.47
CA ASP A 113 16.04 -3.48 -20.64
C ASP A 113 15.89 -3.21 -19.10
N LYS A 114 14.69 -2.84 -18.66
CA LYS A 114 14.36 -2.43 -17.29
C LYS A 114 13.45 -3.47 -16.63
N PRO A 115 13.63 -3.73 -15.32
CA PRO A 115 12.68 -4.53 -14.55
C PRO A 115 11.28 -3.94 -14.64
N PHE A 116 10.27 -4.81 -14.78
CA PHE A 116 8.89 -4.38 -14.65
C PHE A 116 8.62 -3.92 -13.22
N GLN A 117 7.74 -2.93 -13.06
CA GLN A 117 7.39 -2.40 -11.75
C GLN A 117 5.92 -2.66 -11.45
N ILE A 118 5.65 -3.44 -10.41
CA ILE A 118 4.30 -3.56 -9.85
C ILE A 118 4.03 -2.31 -9.02
N ILE A 119 3.06 -1.50 -9.44
CA ILE A 119 2.57 -0.36 -8.66
C ILE A 119 1.76 -0.88 -7.48
N ILE A 120 2.15 -0.52 -6.27
CA ILE A 120 1.41 -0.87 -5.05
C ILE A 120 0.55 0.28 -4.51
N ALA A 121 0.92 1.53 -4.81
CA ALA A 121 0.18 2.73 -4.41
C ALA A 121 0.62 3.94 -5.25
N PRO A 122 -0.18 5.00 -5.35
CA PRO A 122 0.30 6.31 -5.78
C PRO A 122 1.36 6.84 -4.81
N ASP A 123 2.12 7.86 -5.22
CA ASP A 123 2.96 8.61 -4.28
C ASP A 123 2.12 9.53 -3.38
N GLU A 124 2.76 10.03 -2.32
CA GLU A 124 2.16 10.93 -1.32
C GLU A 124 1.44 12.15 -1.93
N LEU A 125 1.96 12.73 -3.03
CA LEU A 125 1.36 13.92 -3.65
C LEU A 125 0.09 13.56 -4.42
N HIS A 126 0.12 12.49 -5.21
CA HIS A 126 -1.07 12.03 -5.93
C HIS A 126 -2.18 11.60 -4.97
N LYS A 127 -1.86 11.00 -3.82
CA LYS A 127 -2.85 10.70 -2.76
C LYS A 127 -3.49 11.96 -2.17
N ALA A 128 -2.82 13.11 -2.27
CA ALA A 128 -3.32 14.42 -1.86
C ALA A 128 -3.94 15.23 -3.03
N ASN A 129 -4.18 14.60 -4.19
CA ASN A 129 -4.67 15.27 -5.42
C ASN A 129 -3.75 16.37 -5.95
N VAL A 130 -2.45 16.27 -5.66
CA VAL A 130 -1.39 17.13 -6.22
C VAL A 130 -0.68 16.36 -7.32
N SER A 131 -0.25 17.05 -8.39
CA SER A 131 0.58 16.42 -9.43
C SER A 131 1.84 15.84 -8.79
N GLY A 132 1.99 14.52 -8.88
CA GLY A 132 2.94 13.78 -8.05
C GLY A 132 4.16 13.25 -8.76
N GLY A 133 4.92 12.47 -7.99
CA GLY A 133 6.13 11.77 -8.42
C GLY A 133 5.85 10.41 -9.05
N ALA A 134 6.88 9.56 -9.08
CA ALA A 134 6.71 8.15 -9.45
C ALA A 134 5.93 7.42 -8.34
N PRO A 135 5.01 6.51 -8.68
CA PRO A 135 4.24 5.76 -7.70
C PRO A 135 5.14 4.84 -6.86
N TYR A 136 4.65 4.46 -5.69
CA TYR A 136 5.30 3.43 -4.89
C TYR A 136 5.18 2.09 -5.61
N SER A 137 6.33 1.47 -5.88
CA SER A 137 6.38 0.26 -6.71
C SER A 137 7.41 -0.76 -6.24
N ILE A 138 7.25 -1.99 -6.70
CA ILE A 138 8.15 -3.10 -6.45
C ILE A 138 8.66 -3.63 -7.79
N SER A 139 9.98 -3.76 -7.92
CA SER A 139 10.59 -4.31 -9.14
C SER A 139 10.50 -5.83 -9.18
N ILE A 140 10.18 -6.37 -10.36
CA ILE A 140 10.25 -7.81 -10.67
C ILE A 140 11.14 -8.06 -11.90
N PRO A 141 11.88 -9.20 -11.95
CA PRO A 141 11.88 -10.33 -11.02
C PRO A 141 12.36 -9.99 -9.60
N ALA A 142 11.85 -10.74 -8.61
CA ALA A 142 12.14 -10.54 -7.20
C ALA A 142 13.65 -10.62 -6.89
N VAL A 143 14.17 -9.65 -6.16
CA VAL A 143 15.55 -9.64 -5.63
C VAL A 143 15.63 -10.06 -4.17
N ALA A 144 14.50 -10.09 -3.47
CA ALA A 144 14.35 -10.47 -2.07
C ALA A 144 12.90 -10.90 -1.80
N ASN A 145 12.69 -11.70 -0.75
CA ASN A 145 11.33 -12.09 -0.33
C ASN A 145 10.49 -10.90 0.15
N ASP A 146 11.11 -9.99 0.91
CA ASP A 146 10.56 -8.68 1.24
C ASP A 146 11.38 -7.62 0.48
N PRO A 147 10.83 -7.07 -0.62
CA PRO A 147 11.58 -6.23 -1.54
C PRO A 147 11.72 -4.79 -1.03
N PRO A 148 12.76 -4.05 -1.46
CA PRO A 148 12.81 -2.60 -1.26
C PRO A 148 11.63 -1.93 -1.96
N LEU A 149 11.10 -0.87 -1.35
CA LEU A 149 10.02 -0.08 -1.94
C LEU A 149 10.60 1.07 -2.77
N ASN A 150 10.31 1.09 -4.07
CA ASN A 150 10.74 2.17 -4.97
C ASN A 150 9.94 3.45 -4.71
N ALA A 151 10.58 4.59 -4.93
CA ALA A 151 9.99 5.94 -4.81
C ALA A 151 9.44 6.31 -3.42
N SER A 152 9.64 5.49 -2.39
CA SER A 152 9.38 5.90 -1.01
C SER A 152 10.33 7.05 -0.61
N PRO A 153 9.85 8.05 0.16
CA PRO A 153 10.69 9.14 0.67
C PRO A 153 11.78 8.67 1.65
N VAL A 154 11.67 7.44 2.16
CA VAL A 154 12.64 6.82 3.06
C VAL A 154 13.09 5.46 2.49
N THR A 155 14.28 5.00 2.90
CA THR A 155 14.72 3.64 2.56
C THR A 155 14.01 2.63 3.45
N GLU A 156 13.09 1.87 2.87
CA GLU A 156 12.31 0.85 3.56
C GLU A 156 11.93 -0.30 2.62
N THR A 157 11.61 -1.46 3.18
CA THR A 157 10.96 -2.56 2.46
C THR A 157 9.44 -2.39 2.38
N PHE A 158 8.79 -3.24 1.59
CA PHE A 158 7.33 -3.30 1.52
C PHE A 158 6.67 -3.51 2.89
N LEU A 159 7.15 -4.46 3.69
CA LEU A 159 6.57 -4.71 5.02
C LEU A 159 6.90 -3.60 6.03
N GLU A 160 8.09 -2.99 5.93
CA GLU A 160 8.48 -1.83 6.75
C GLU A 160 7.58 -0.62 6.47
N HIS A 161 7.22 -0.37 5.21
CA HIS A 161 6.30 0.69 4.81
C HIS A 161 4.92 0.55 5.47
N ILE A 162 4.34 -0.66 5.44
CA ILE A 162 3.04 -0.92 6.07
C ILE A 162 3.14 -0.75 7.59
N ASP A 163 4.21 -1.27 8.21
CA ASP A 163 4.41 -1.15 9.65
C ASP A 163 4.61 0.31 10.10
N ARG A 164 5.40 1.09 9.36
CA ARG A 164 5.58 2.54 9.59
C ARG A 164 4.26 3.28 9.42
N SER A 165 3.49 2.96 8.39
CA SER A 165 2.18 3.57 8.19
C SER A 165 1.25 3.31 9.37
N LEU A 166 1.19 2.07 9.88
CA LEU A 166 0.38 1.72 11.06
C LEU A 166 0.87 2.40 12.34
N LYS A 167 2.19 2.55 12.52
CA LYS A 167 2.79 3.33 13.61
C LYS A 167 2.46 4.83 13.52
N SER A 168 2.12 5.32 12.35
CA SER A 168 1.63 6.69 12.13
C SER A 168 0.10 6.77 12.01
N GLY A 169 -0.62 5.74 12.47
CA GLY A 169 -2.08 5.72 12.46
C GLY A 169 -2.69 5.65 11.07
N GLY A 170 -1.96 5.14 10.09
CA GLY A 170 -2.35 5.02 8.69
C GLY A 170 -1.85 6.16 7.79
N PHE A 171 -1.19 7.17 8.36
CA PHE A 171 -0.83 8.42 7.67
C PHE A 171 0.64 8.77 7.92
N PRO A 172 1.60 8.06 7.30
CA PRO A 172 3.02 8.31 7.47
C PRO A 172 3.47 9.74 7.13
N GLY A 173 2.78 10.43 6.22
CA GLY A 173 3.23 11.75 5.73
C GLY A 173 3.04 12.91 6.73
N ILE A 174 2.30 12.70 7.82
CA ILE A 174 2.17 13.66 8.93
C ILE A 174 3.13 13.36 10.09
N GLU A 175 4.01 12.37 9.95
CA GLU A 175 5.01 12.10 10.99
C GLU A 175 5.96 13.30 11.15
N GLY A 176 5.91 13.92 12.33
CA GLY A 176 6.72 15.10 12.63
C GLY A 176 6.03 16.44 12.39
N ASP A 177 4.83 16.46 11.80
CA ASP A 177 4.01 17.66 11.74
C ASP A 177 3.40 17.95 13.12
N GLN A 178 3.72 19.14 13.67
CA GLN A 178 3.21 19.58 14.97
C GLN A 178 1.96 20.47 14.83
N ASN A 179 1.62 20.87 13.61
CA ASN A 179 0.56 21.83 13.31
C ASN A 179 -0.73 21.16 12.86
N HIS A 180 -1.09 20.03 13.47
CA HIS A 180 -2.33 19.32 13.18
C HIS A 180 -3.11 18.94 14.45
N ASN A 181 -4.42 18.73 14.34
CA ASN A 181 -5.25 18.24 15.46
C ASN A 181 -5.55 16.71 15.41
N TRP A 182 -4.86 15.97 14.55
CA TRP A 182 -5.13 14.55 14.32
C TRP A 182 -4.83 13.71 15.57
N PRO A 183 -5.71 12.75 15.95
CA PRO A 183 -5.55 11.96 17.16
C PRO A 183 -4.59 10.78 16.98
N ILE A 184 -3.40 11.01 16.42
CA ILE A 184 -2.46 9.96 15.98
C ILE A 184 -2.18 8.93 17.06
N ALA A 185 -1.92 9.36 18.29
CA ALA A 185 -1.67 8.47 19.42
C ALA A 185 -2.81 7.44 19.67
N LYS A 186 -4.05 7.76 19.32
CA LYS A 186 -5.20 6.85 19.42
C LYS A 186 -5.38 5.95 18.21
N LEU A 187 -4.78 6.31 17.07
CA LEU A 187 -4.84 5.57 15.82
C LEU A 187 -3.72 4.53 15.71
N ARG A 188 -2.53 4.80 16.26
CA ARG A 188 -1.39 3.86 16.23
C ARG A 188 -1.78 2.46 16.70
N CYS A 189 -1.47 1.45 15.91
CA CYS A 189 -1.69 0.04 16.24
C CYS A 189 -0.50 -0.78 15.80
#